data_AF-A0A0C9YZL3-F1
#
_entry.id   AF-A0A0C9YZL3-F1
#
_cell.length_a   1.000
_cell.length_b   1.000
_cell.length_c   1.000
_cell.angle_alpha   90.00
_cell.angle_beta   90.00
_cell.angle_gamma   90.00
#
_symmetry.space_group_name_H-M   'P 1'
#
loop_
_entity.id
_entity.type
_entity.pdbx_description
1 polymer ?
#
loop_
_entity_poly.entity_id
_entity_poly.type
_entity_poly.pdbx_seq_one_letter_code
_entity_poly.pdbx_strand_id
1 'polypeptide(L)'
;MDDVAAYGYITPLKVKVVIALALTDSVVRDADIIMIFKALHMSFYQAVSNPFLKLDGVSESTADYSPYQAVGSTKWKRLRRMVDEIHRALGASAP
;
A
#
# COMPACT_ATOMS: atom_id res chain seq x y z
N MET A 1 9.44 12.66 -20.98
CA MET A 1 9.36 12.79 -19.52
C MET A 1 8.00 12.24 -19.20
N ASP A 2 7.92 11.07 -18.58
CA ASP A 2 6.63 10.41 -18.39
C ASP A 2 5.82 11.24 -17.38
N ASP A 3 4.65 11.70 -17.81
CA ASP A 3 3.75 12.48 -16.98
C ASP A 3 3.22 11.55 -15.87
N VAL A 4 3.69 11.74 -14.64
CA VAL A 4 3.27 10.95 -13.47
C VAL A 4 2.58 11.86 -12.48
N ALA A 5 1.34 11.53 -12.11
CA ALA A 5 0.59 12.19 -11.06
C ALA A 5 0.93 11.53 -9.71
N ALA A 6 1.48 12.30 -8.79
CA ALA A 6 1.79 11.85 -7.44
C ALA A 6 0.72 12.36 -6.45
N TYR A 7 0.13 11.45 -5.69
CA TYR A 7 -0.83 11.77 -4.63
C TYR A 7 -0.30 11.30 -3.29
N GLY A 8 -0.56 12.08 -2.24
CA GLY A 8 -0.19 11.76 -0.87
C GLY A 8 -1.39 11.79 0.07
N TYR A 9 -1.45 10.84 1.00
CA TYR A 9 -2.44 10.77 2.06
C TYR A 9 -1.78 10.46 3.39
N ILE A 10 -2.19 11.17 4.45
CA ILE A 10 -1.69 10.98 5.81
C ILE A 10 -2.86 10.59 6.70
N THR A 11 -2.75 9.43 7.36
CA THR A 11 -3.77 8.95 8.30
C THR A 11 -3.64 9.66 9.66
N PRO A 12 -4.67 9.61 10.53
CA PRO A 12 -4.57 10.15 11.89
C PRO A 12 -3.40 9.55 12.69
N LEU A 13 -3.06 8.28 12.45
CA LEU A 13 -1.91 7.58 13.04
C LEU A 13 -0.56 7.95 12.39
N LYS A 14 -0.53 8.97 11.54
CA LYS A 14 0.65 9.48 10.84
C LYS A 14 1.31 8.47 9.88
N VAL A 15 0.56 7.46 9.43
CA VAL A 15 0.98 6.61 8.31
C VAL A 15 0.84 7.42 7.03
N LYS A 16 1.92 7.51 6.25
CA LYS A 16 1.96 8.22 4.97
C LYS A 16 1.82 7.21 3.85
N VAL A 17 0.84 7.40 2.98
CA VAL A 17 0.64 6.61 1.77
C VAL A 17 0.87 7.53 0.58
N VAL A 18 1.74 7.11 -0.34
CA VAL A 18 2.04 7.84 -1.57
C VAL A 18 1.76 6.91 -2.73
N ILE A 19 1.03 7.41 -3.73
CA ILE A 19 0.78 6.69 -4.98
C ILE A 19 1.28 7.54 -6.14
N ALA A 20 1.89 6.88 -7.11
CA ALA A 20 2.32 7.46 -8.37
C ALA A 20 1.51 6.78 -9.47
N LEU A 21 0.71 7.55 -10.18
CA LEU A 21 -0.09 7.08 -11.30
C LEU A 21 0.50 7.65 -12.58
N ALA A 22 0.72 6.80 -13.59
CA ALA A 22 0.98 7.30 -14.93
C ALA A 22 -0.24 8.11 -15.37
N LEU A 23 -0.05 9.36 -15.82
CA LEU A 23 -1.11 10.13 -16.46
C LEU A 23 -1.39 9.44 -17.80
N THR A 24 -2.39 8.55 -17.79
CA THR A 24 -3.10 8.15 -18.99
C THR A 24 -4.05 9.29 -19.40
N ASP A 25 -4.47 9.36 -20.67
CA ASP A 25 -5.44 10.36 -21.18
C ASP A 25 -6.83 10.33 -20.46
N SER A 26 -6.98 9.50 -19.42
CA SER A 26 -8.17 9.41 -18.58
C SER A 26 -8.09 10.36 -17.37
N VAL A 27 -9.17 11.11 -17.17
CA VAL A 27 -9.33 11.98 -16.00
C VAL A 27 -9.48 11.12 -14.75
N VAL A 28 -8.55 11.25 -13.81
CA VAL A 28 -8.63 10.59 -12.50
C VAL A 28 -9.50 11.43 -11.57
N ARG A 29 -10.61 10.87 -11.08
CA ARG A 29 -11.54 11.58 -10.20
C ARG A 29 -11.04 11.54 -8.76
N ASP A 30 -11.22 12.64 -8.02
CA ASP A 30 -10.85 12.72 -6.59
C ASP A 30 -11.51 11.62 -5.76
N ALA A 31 -12.75 11.24 -6.08
CA ALA A 31 -13.46 10.16 -5.41
C ALA A 31 -12.74 8.81 -5.54
N ASP A 32 -12.16 8.54 -6.71
CA ASP A 32 -11.40 7.31 -6.99
C ASP A 32 -10.08 7.32 -6.19
N ILE A 33 -9.36 8.45 -6.18
CA ILE A 33 -8.14 8.64 -5.37
C ILE A 33 -8.43 8.42 -3.87
N ILE A 34 -9.50 9.00 -3.34
CA ILE A 34 -9.91 8.83 -1.94
C ILE A 34 -10.23 7.35 -1.65
N MET A 35 -10.92 6.68 -2.57
CA MET A 35 -11.26 5.25 -2.42
C MET A 35 -9.99 4.39 -2.42
N ILE A 36 -9.03 4.67 -3.30
CA ILE A 36 -7.72 4.00 -3.34
C ILE A 36 -7.00 4.17 -2.01
N PHE A 37 -6.90 5.40 -1.49
CA PHE A 37 -6.24 5.66 -0.21
C PHE A 37 -6.91 4.96 0.97
N LYS A 38 -8.25 4.93 1.01
CA LYS A 38 -8.99 4.18 2.03
C LYS A 38 -8.71 2.68 1.93
N ALA A 39 -8.76 2.12 0.72
CA ALA A 39 -8.49 0.70 0.49
C ALA A 39 -7.06 0.31 0.88
N LEU A 40 -6.07 1.13 0.51
CA LEU A 40 -4.66 0.93 0.89
C LEU A 40 -4.46 1.05 2.41
N HIS A 41 -5.08 2.04 3.06
CA HIS A 41 -5.00 2.19 4.50
C HIS A 41 -5.59 0.99 5.24
N MET A 42 -6.77 0.52 4.83
CA MET A 42 -7.40 -0.66 5.43
C MET A 42 -6.58 -1.93 5.20
N SER A 43 -6.01 -2.09 4.01
CA SER A 43 -5.13 -3.21 3.66
C SER A 43 -3.88 -3.23 4.53
N PHE A 44 -3.24 -2.06 4.71
CA PHE A 44 -2.10 -1.91 5.60
C PHE A 44 -2.49 -2.22 7.06
N TYR A 45 -3.59 -1.65 7.56
CA TYR A 45 -4.10 -1.86 8.91
C TYR A 45 -4.31 -3.36 9.22
N GLN A 46 -4.96 -4.10 8.31
CA GLN A 46 -5.16 -5.54 8.48
C GLN A 46 -3.85 -6.33 8.47
N ALA A 47 -2.88 -5.93 7.64
CA ALA A 47 -1.59 -6.59 7.56
C ALA A 47 -0.76 -6.38 8.83
N VAL A 48 -0.70 -5.15 9.35
CA VAL A 48 0.06 -4.83 10.58
C VAL A 48 -0.57 -5.38 11.84
N SER A 49 -1.88 -5.65 11.82
CA SER A 49 -2.60 -6.26 12.93
C SER A 49 -2.31 -7.77 13.07
N ASN A 50 -1.52 -8.37 12.17
CA ASN A 50 -1.12 -9.76 12.28
C ASN A 50 -0.02 -9.94 13.36
N PRO A 51 -0.31 -10.62 14.48
CA PRO A 51 0.69 -10.82 15.54
C PRO A 51 1.86 -11.71 15.10
N PHE A 52 1.68 -12.52 14.06
CA PHE A 52 2.72 -13.42 13.55
C PHE A 52 3.69 -12.75 12.57
N LEU A 53 3.45 -11.49 12.19
CA LEU A 53 4.29 -10.77 11.24
C LEU A 53 5.73 -10.56 11.74
N LYS A 54 5.93 -10.54 13.06
CA LYS A 54 7.24 -10.43 13.70
C LYS A 54 7.96 -11.78 13.84
N LEU A 55 7.24 -12.90 13.82
CA LEU A 55 7.83 -14.25 13.98
C LEU A 55 8.67 -14.64 12.77
N ASP A 56 8.24 -14.26 11.56
CA ASP A 56 9.02 -14.45 10.34
C ASP A 56 10.30 -13.58 10.30
N GLY A 57 10.46 -12.63 11.23
CA GLY A 57 11.62 -11.75 11.37
C GLY A 57 12.74 -12.30 12.24
N VAL A 58 12.51 -13.40 12.97
CA VAL A 58 13.50 -14.01 13.87
C VAL A 58 14.42 -14.94 13.06
N SER A 59 15.28 -14.34 12.24
CA SER A 59 16.48 -15.02 11.73
C SER A 59 17.66 -14.12 12.05
N GLU A 60 18.35 -14.51 13.13
CA GLU A 60 19.73 -14.21 13.50
C GLU A 60 20.28 -12.82 13.10
N SER A 61 19.97 -11.80 13.89
CA SER A 61 20.95 -10.78 14.28
C SER A 61 20.31 -9.79 15.27
N THR A 62 20.96 -9.67 16.40
CA THR A 62 20.78 -8.63 17.41
C THR A 62 20.92 -7.23 16.80
N ALA A 63 19.83 -6.64 16.33
CA ALA A 63 19.70 -5.21 16.09
C ALA A 63 18.21 -4.84 15.95
N ASP A 64 17.86 -3.64 16.37
CA ASP A 64 16.51 -3.06 16.47
C ASP A 64 15.76 -2.91 15.12
N TYR A 65 15.51 -4.01 14.40
CA TYR A 65 14.74 -4.00 13.17
C TYR A 65 13.25 -3.83 13.47
N SER A 66 12.75 -2.62 13.21
CA SER A 66 11.31 -2.39 13.17
C SER A 66 10.72 -3.23 12.03
N PRO A 67 9.74 -4.13 12.28
CA PRO A 67 9.17 -4.99 11.23
C PRO A 67 8.53 -4.18 10.09
N TYR A 68 8.24 -2.90 10.35
CA TYR A 68 7.70 -1.96 9.39
C TYR A 68 8.74 -1.49 8.34
N GLN A 69 10.05 -1.66 8.60
CA GLN A 69 11.10 -1.41 7.60
C GLN A 69 11.07 -2.44 6.46
N ALA A 70 10.48 -3.62 6.70
CA ALA A 70 10.34 -4.68 5.71
C ALA A 70 8.95 -4.70 5.02
N VAL A 71 8.15 -3.63 5.14
CA VAL A 71 6.85 -3.52 4.46
C VAL A 71 7.03 -3.70 2.96
N GLY A 72 6.20 -4.58 2.37
CA GLY A 72 6.28 -4.92 0.94
C GLY A 72 7.23 -6.09 0.61
N SER A 73 8.18 -6.42 1.50
CA SER A 73 9.05 -7.60 1.34
C SER A 73 8.25 -8.90 1.23
N THR A 74 8.82 -9.96 0.63
CA THR A 74 8.18 -11.26 0.37
C THR A 74 7.44 -11.88 1.56
N LYS A 75 7.74 -11.48 2.79
CA LYS A 75 7.03 -11.86 4.02
C LYS A 75 5.61 -11.29 4.12
N TRP A 76 5.35 -10.11 3.56
CA TRP A 76 4.06 -9.41 3.58
C TRP A 76 3.09 -9.91 2.50
N LYS A 77 2.90 -11.23 2.41
CA LYS A 77 2.11 -11.89 1.35
C LYS A 77 0.68 -11.35 1.25
N ARG A 78 0.01 -11.19 2.39
CA ARG A 78 -1.37 -10.69 2.44
C ARG A 78 -1.49 -9.24 1.98
N LEU A 79 -0.56 -8.37 2.40
CA LEU A 79 -0.56 -6.97 1.99
C LEU A 79 -0.37 -6.85 0.48
N ARG A 80 0.62 -7.56 -0.09
CA ARG A 80 0.85 -7.57 -1.54
C ARG A 80 -0.39 -8.04 -2.31
N ARG A 81 -0.97 -9.16 -1.90
CA ARG A 81 -2.18 -9.68 -2.53
C ARG A 81 -3.32 -8.64 -2.53
N MET A 82 -3.55 -7.94 -1.41
CA MET A 82 -4.59 -6.92 -1.36
C MET A 82 -4.26 -5.70 -2.25
N VAL A 83 -2.99 -5.30 -2.33
CA VAL A 83 -2.55 -4.25 -3.26
C VAL A 83 -2.77 -4.68 -4.72
N ASP A 84 -2.48 -5.95 -5.06
CA ASP A 84 -2.72 -6.50 -6.39
C ASP A 84 -4.22 -6.55 -6.72
N GLU A 85 -5.06 -6.92 -5.74
CA GLU A 85 -6.51 -6.91 -5.87
C GLU A 85 -7.06 -5.48 -6.07
N ILE A 86 -6.54 -4.48 -5.34
CA ILE A 86 -6.88 -3.07 -5.54
C ILE A 86 -6.47 -2.63 -6.96
N HIS A 87 -5.24 -2.91 -7.38
CA HIS A 87 -4.76 -2.56 -8.71
C HIS A 87 -5.64 -3.18 -9.82
N ARG A 88 -5.99 -4.46 -9.67
CA ARG A 88 -6.87 -5.15 -10.62
C ARG A 88 -8.28 -4.54 -10.65
N ALA A 89 -8.82 -4.15 -9.49
CA ALA A 89 -10.12 -3.48 -9.42
C ALA A 89 -10.13 -2.12 -10.12
N LEU A 90 -9.01 -1.38 -10.07
CA LEU A 90 -8.85 -0.12 -10.82
C LEU A 90 -8.83 -0.35 -12.33
N GLY A 91 -8.12 -1.39 -12.80
CA GLY A 91 -8.10 -1.75 -14.22
C GLY A 91 -9.44 -2.28 -14.76
N ALA A 92 -10.23 -2.94 -13.93
CA ALA A 92 -11.57 -3.42 -14.30
C ALA A 92 -12.65 -2.33 -14.31
N SER A 93 -12.36 -1.17 -13.69
CA SER A 93 -13.27 -0.02 -13.64
C SER A 93 -13.03 1.01 -14.76
N ALA A 94 -12.07 0.75 -15.66
CA ALA A 94 -11.86 1.58 -16.85
C ALA A 94 -12.97 1.27 -17.89
N PRO A 95 -13.69 2.29 -18.39
CA PRO A 95 -14.72 2.12 -19.43
C PRO A 95 -14.14 1.69 -20.78
#